data_AF-A0A2U2I5S3-F1
#
_entry.id   AF-A0A2U2I5S3-F1
#
_cell.length_a   1.000
_cell.length_b   1.000
_cell.length_c   1.000
_cell.angle_alpha   90.00
_cell.angle_beta   90.00
_cell.angle_gamma   90.00
#
_symmetry.space_group_name_H-M   'P 1'
#
loop_
_entity.id
_entity.type
_entity.pdbx_description
1 polymer ?
#
loop_
_entity_poly.entity_id
_entity_poly.type
_entity_poly.pdbx_seq_one_letter_code
_entity_poly.pdbx_strand_id
1 'polypeptide(L)'
;MNFNTRPVLLAVGLGCFALIGAALYLQHVENMLPCALCVIQRYAFFGAGVFCLVAAAVARPKPWVALALASALGGLYTAGRHLYVLANPGFSCGIDPTQTLLNKIPTAQYLPWLFKSDGLCEDGREVVLGLMIPQWSALGLAMVAALLLWVLLRRRPA
;
A
#
# COMPACT_ATOMS: atom_id res chain seq x y z
N MET A 1 -23.09 -16.98 1.12
CA MET A 1 -22.36 -15.76 0.69
C MET A 1 -23.35 -14.62 0.63
N ASN A 2 -23.20 -13.57 1.44
CA ASN A 2 -24.12 -12.42 1.37
C ASN A 2 -23.75 -11.54 0.17
N PHE A 3 -24.70 -11.31 -0.74
CA PHE A 3 -24.53 -10.43 -1.90
C PHE A 3 -24.07 -9.01 -1.50
N ASN A 4 -24.41 -8.57 -0.30
CA ASN A 4 -24.10 -7.22 0.19
C ASN A 4 -22.59 -6.94 0.41
N THR A 5 -21.76 -7.97 0.55
CA THR A 5 -20.32 -7.78 0.84
C THR A 5 -19.44 -7.82 -0.41
N ARG A 6 -19.87 -8.51 -1.47
CA ARG A 6 -19.14 -8.57 -2.75
C ARG A 6 -18.84 -7.20 -3.38
N PRO A 7 -19.80 -6.26 -3.49
CA PRO A 7 -19.52 -4.96 -4.09
C PRO A 7 -18.50 -4.16 -3.27
N VAL A 8 -18.49 -4.32 -1.94
CA VAL A 8 -17.52 -3.65 -1.06
C VAL A 8 -16.10 -4.16 -1.32
N LEU A 9 -15.90 -5.48 -1.45
CA LEU A 9 -14.57 -6.03 -1.76
C LEU A 9 -14.08 -5.61 -3.16
N LEU A 10 -14.98 -5.55 -4.14
CA LEU A 10 -14.64 -5.07 -5.48
C LEU A 10 -14.29 -3.59 -5.47
N ALA A 11 -15.06 -2.76 -4.76
CA ALA A 11 -14.80 -1.33 -4.62
C ALA A 11 -13.45 -1.08 -3.92
N VAL A 12 -13.14 -1.83 -2.86
CA VAL A 12 -11.83 -1.76 -2.18
C VAL A 12 -10.71 -2.18 -3.12
N GLY A 13 -10.88 -3.30 -3.84
CA GLY A 13 -9.89 -3.76 -4.82
C GLY A 13 -9.60 -2.73 -5.90
N LEU A 14 -10.65 -2.21 -6.55
CA LEU A 14 -10.57 -1.15 -7.56
C LEU A 14 -9.95 0.13 -6.98
N GLY A 15 -10.31 0.52 -5.75
CA GLY A 15 -9.74 1.66 -5.05
C GLY A 15 -8.24 1.53 -4.84
N CYS A 16 -7.74 0.35 -4.45
CA CYS A 16 -6.30 0.09 -4.33
C CYS A 16 -5.58 0.29 -5.67
N PHE A 17 -6.12 -0.23 -6.77
CA PHE A 17 -5.54 -0.05 -8.10
C PHE A 17 -5.60 1.41 -8.57
N ALA A 18 -6.69 2.12 -8.27
CA ALA A 18 -6.81 3.54 -8.57
C ALA A 18 -5.77 4.38 -7.82
N LEU A 19 -5.50 4.08 -6.54
CA LEU A 19 -4.47 4.74 -5.76
C LEU A 19 -3.05 4.47 -6.30
N ILE A 20 -2.77 3.24 -6.75
CA ILE A 20 -1.50 2.91 -7.41
C ILE A 20 -1.38 3.70 -8.73
N GLY A 21 -2.45 3.79 -9.52
CA GLY A 21 -2.50 4.57 -10.75
C GLY A 21 -2.25 6.06 -10.50
N ALA A 22 -2.86 6.63 -9.47
CA ALA A 22 -2.60 8.00 -9.05
C ALA A 22 -1.12 8.20 -8.65
N ALA A 23 -0.54 7.28 -7.87
CA ALA A 23 0.87 7.36 -7.48
C ALA A 23 1.82 7.27 -8.68
N LEU A 24 1.49 6.46 -9.70
CA LEU A 24 2.24 6.38 -10.95
C LEU A 24 2.11 7.65 -11.80
N TYR A 25 0.93 8.24 -11.82
CA TYR A 25 0.68 9.51 -12.49
C TYR A 25 1.56 10.61 -11.90
N LEU A 26 1.58 10.76 -10.57
CA LEU A 26 2.47 11.72 -9.91
C LEU A 26 3.94 11.43 -10.22
N GLN A 27 4.36 10.16 -10.19
CA GLN A 27 5.75 9.81 -10.48
C GLN A 27 6.18 10.17 -11.93
N HIS A 28 5.32 9.92 -12.92
CA HIS A 28 5.68 10.15 -14.33
C HIS A 28 5.44 11.59 -14.79
N VAL A 29 4.46 12.27 -14.21
CA VAL A 29 4.09 13.64 -14.60
C VAL A 29 4.90 14.67 -13.83
N GLU A 30 5.03 14.49 -12.50
CA GLU A 30 5.78 15.42 -11.63
C GLU A 30 7.27 15.05 -11.53
N ASN A 31 7.73 13.98 -12.20
CA ASN A 31 9.11 13.48 -12.19
C ASN A 31 9.70 13.27 -10.77
N MET A 32 8.85 12.89 -9.81
CA MET A 32 9.27 12.65 -8.44
C MET A 32 10.02 11.33 -8.29
N LEU A 33 11.11 11.33 -7.53
CA LEU A 33 11.89 10.13 -7.23
C LEU A 33 11.15 9.24 -6.23
N PRO A 34 10.89 7.96 -6.53
CA PRO A 34 10.20 7.06 -5.62
C PRO A 34 11.13 6.63 -4.47
N CYS A 35 10.69 6.88 -3.23
CA CYS A 35 11.31 6.38 -2.00
C CYS A 35 11.01 4.88 -1.78
N ALA A 36 11.96 4.16 -1.18
CA ALA A 36 11.86 2.73 -0.85
C ALA A 36 10.58 2.38 -0.05
N LEU A 37 10.29 3.15 1.00
CA LEU A 37 9.14 2.94 1.86
C LEU A 37 7.82 3.15 1.10
N CYS A 38 7.76 4.10 0.17
CA CYS A 38 6.61 4.31 -0.71
C CYS A 38 6.40 3.12 -1.65
N VAL A 39 7.47 2.53 -2.18
CA VAL A 39 7.37 1.32 -3.00
C VAL A 39 6.85 0.14 -2.19
N ILE A 40 7.30 -0.03 -0.94
CA ILE A 40 6.76 -1.07 -0.04
C ILE A 40 5.26 -0.88 0.21
N GLN A 41 4.79 0.36 0.36
CA GLN A 41 3.36 0.66 0.48
C GLN A 41 2.58 0.31 -0.80
N ARG A 42 3.17 0.52 -1.99
CA ARG A 42 2.56 0.08 -3.26
C ARG A 42 2.41 -1.44 -3.33
N TYR A 43 3.41 -2.20 -2.87
CA TYR A 43 3.28 -3.65 -2.73
C TYR A 43 2.15 -4.05 -1.77
N ALA A 44 1.99 -3.33 -0.65
CA ALA A 44 0.89 -3.57 0.28
C ALA A 44 -0.48 -3.31 -0.34
N PHE A 45 -0.65 -2.20 -1.09
CA PHE A 45 -1.88 -1.91 -1.83
C PHE A 45 -2.16 -2.94 -2.91
N PHE A 46 -1.13 -3.36 -3.66
CA PHE A 46 -1.27 -4.36 -4.71
C PHE A 46 -1.70 -5.71 -4.12
N GLY A 47 -1.03 -6.16 -3.06
CA GLY A 47 -1.39 -7.38 -2.34
C GLY A 47 -2.82 -7.32 -1.78
N ALA A 48 -3.16 -6.24 -1.06
CA ALA A 48 -4.50 -6.04 -0.52
C ALA A 48 -5.58 -6.03 -1.62
N GLY A 49 -5.31 -5.35 -2.74
CA GLY A 49 -6.22 -5.29 -3.89
C GLY A 49 -6.45 -6.65 -4.54
N VAL A 50 -5.38 -7.40 -4.82
CA VAL A 50 -5.45 -8.76 -5.40
C VAL A 50 -6.19 -9.70 -4.46
N PHE A 51 -5.85 -9.71 -3.16
CA PHE A 51 -6.54 -10.56 -2.19
C PHE A 51 -8.02 -10.20 -2.04
N CYS A 52 -8.40 -8.91 -2.16
CA CYS A 52 -9.80 -8.50 -2.20
C CYS A 52 -10.54 -9.01 -3.43
N LEU A 53 -9.93 -8.93 -4.61
CA LEU A 53 -10.51 -9.44 -5.85
C LEU A 53 -10.68 -10.97 -5.80
N VAL A 54 -9.67 -11.69 -5.31
CA VAL A 54 -9.74 -13.15 -5.12
C VAL A 54 -10.82 -13.49 -4.08
N ALA A 55 -10.89 -12.75 -2.98
CA ALA A 55 -11.96 -12.92 -1.98
C ALA A 55 -13.36 -12.63 -2.56
N ALA A 56 -13.50 -11.74 -3.54
CA ALA A 56 -14.79 -11.49 -4.20
C ALA A 56 -15.21 -12.68 -5.10
N ALA A 57 -14.25 -13.35 -5.73
CA ALA A 57 -14.46 -14.46 -6.65
C ALA A 57 -14.66 -15.83 -5.96
N VAL A 58 -13.99 -16.08 -4.83
CA VAL A 58 -13.94 -17.42 -4.19
C VAL A 58 -15.07 -17.63 -3.19
N ALA A 59 -15.66 -18.84 -3.17
CA ALA A 59 -16.74 -19.27 -2.27
C ALA A 59 -16.43 -19.12 -0.76
N ARG A 60 -15.16 -19.29 -0.36
CA ARG A 60 -14.63 -19.10 1.00
C ARG A 60 -13.74 -17.86 1.09
N PRO A 61 -14.31 -16.66 1.32
CA PRO A 61 -13.54 -15.40 1.32
C PRO A 61 -12.83 -15.08 2.63
N LYS A 62 -13.16 -15.74 3.75
CA LYS A 62 -12.56 -15.45 5.07
C LYS A 62 -11.02 -15.46 5.09
N PRO A 63 -10.31 -16.50 4.60
CA PRO A 63 -8.85 -16.51 4.64
C PRO A 63 -8.23 -15.41 3.77
N TRP A 64 -8.83 -15.14 2.60
CA TRP A 64 -8.37 -14.10 1.69
C TRP A 64 -8.57 -12.69 2.24
N VAL A 65 -9.69 -12.42 2.91
CA VAL A 65 -9.93 -11.15 3.62
C VAL A 65 -8.94 -10.97 4.77
N ALA A 66 -8.63 -12.04 5.51
CA ALA A 66 -7.63 -11.98 6.58
C ALA A 66 -6.22 -11.69 6.02
N LEU A 67 -5.83 -12.30 4.90
CA LEU A 67 -4.58 -11.97 4.19
C LEU A 67 -4.57 -10.53 3.70
N ALA A 68 -5.66 -10.06 3.08
CA ALA A 68 -5.79 -8.68 2.63
C ALA A 68 -5.64 -7.68 3.79
N LEU A 69 -6.24 -7.99 4.94
CA LEU A 69 -6.12 -7.19 6.16
C LEU A 69 -4.70 -7.21 6.69
N ALA A 70 -4.03 -8.36 6.72
CA ALA A 70 -2.63 -8.46 7.12
C ALA A 70 -1.72 -7.63 6.21
N SER A 71 -1.95 -7.65 4.89
CA SER A 71 -1.23 -6.78 3.94
C SER A 71 -1.50 -5.30 4.21
N ALA A 72 -2.75 -4.90 4.47
CA ALA A 72 -3.11 -3.52 4.76
C ALA A 72 -2.47 -3.03 6.09
N LEU A 73 -2.47 -3.87 7.12
CA LEU A 73 -1.81 -3.57 8.40
C LEU A 73 -0.29 -3.48 8.25
N GLY A 74 0.33 -4.37 7.47
CA GLY A 74 1.74 -4.30 7.13
C GLY A 74 2.09 -3.00 6.39
N GLY A 75 1.26 -2.61 5.41
CA GLY A 75 1.37 -1.32 4.75
C GLY A 75 1.26 -0.15 5.73
N LEU A 76 0.27 -0.17 6.62
CA LEU A 76 0.04 0.89 7.61
C LEU A 76 1.23 1.02 8.58
N TYR A 77 1.80 -0.10 9.01
CA TYR A 77 3.03 -0.12 9.81
C TYR A 77 4.20 0.55 9.07
N THR A 78 4.39 0.23 7.79
CA THR A 78 5.46 0.85 6.98
C THR A 78 5.22 2.35 6.75
N ALA A 79 3.96 2.79 6.65
CA ALA A 79 3.62 4.20 6.55
C ALA A 79 3.88 4.96 7.87
N GLY A 80 3.56 4.36 9.02
CA GLY A 80 3.91 4.91 10.33
C GLY A 80 5.43 5.02 10.53
N ARG A 81 6.19 4.00 10.10
CA ARG A 81 7.65 4.06 10.08
C ARG A 81 8.18 5.18 9.19
N HIS A 82 7.57 5.39 8.02
CA HIS A 82 7.96 6.49 7.13
C HIS A 82 7.73 7.86 7.77
N LEU A 83 6.57 8.08 8.41
CA LEU A 83 6.30 9.32 9.15
C LEU A 83 7.28 9.53 10.31
N TYR A 84 7.65 8.46 11.01
CA TYR A 84 8.65 8.51 12.07
C TYR A 84 10.04 8.93 11.55
N VAL A 85 10.48 8.36 10.41
CA VAL A 85 11.75 8.74 9.77
C VAL A 85 11.70 10.20 9.31
N LEU A 86 10.57 10.65 8.78
CA LEU A 86 10.38 12.03 8.33
C LEU A 86 10.45 13.04 9.48
N ALA A 87 9.95 12.66 10.66
CA ALA A 87 10.02 13.45 11.88
C ALA A 87 11.41 13.41 12.55
N ASN A 88 12.24 12.41 12.24
CA ASN A 88 13.55 12.22 12.87
C ASN A 88 14.68 12.02 11.83
N PRO A 89 15.10 13.09 11.11
CA PRO A 89 15.97 13.06 9.93
C PRO A 89 17.45 12.71 10.19
N GLY A 90 17.75 11.85 11.16
CA GLY A 90 19.10 11.38 11.48
C GLY A 90 19.22 9.85 11.59
N PHE A 91 18.13 9.11 11.42
CA PHE A 91 18.10 7.65 11.63
C PHE A 91 18.38 6.80 10.38
N SER A 92 18.25 7.35 9.16
CA SER A 92 18.36 6.60 7.89
C SER A 92 19.21 7.31 6.83
N CYS A 93 20.26 8.04 7.25
CA CYS A 93 21.16 8.70 6.30
C CYS A 93 22.12 7.66 5.68
N GLY A 94 21.87 7.28 4.42
CA GLY A 94 22.92 6.84 3.51
C GLY A 94 22.59 5.64 2.63
N ILE A 95 22.14 4.53 3.21
CA ILE A 95 21.77 3.31 2.46
C ILE A 95 20.73 2.59 3.31
N ASP A 96 19.45 2.76 2.99
CA ASP A 96 18.45 1.90 3.60
C ASP A 96 18.73 0.47 3.10
N PRO A 97 19.12 -0.50 3.97
CA PRO A 97 19.33 -1.88 3.53
C PRO A 97 18.07 -2.48 2.90
N THR A 98 16.90 -1.89 3.20
CA THR A 98 15.63 -2.19 2.56
C THR A 98 15.57 -1.75 1.09
N GLN A 99 16.20 -0.65 0.64
CA GLN A 99 16.34 -0.30 -0.79
C GLN A 99 17.14 -1.35 -1.55
N THR A 100 18.31 -1.70 -1.00
CA THR A 100 19.22 -2.67 -1.64
C THR A 100 18.60 -4.06 -1.69
N LEU A 101 17.86 -4.45 -0.65
CA LEU A 101 17.08 -5.69 -0.66
C LEU A 101 15.93 -5.59 -1.67
N LEU A 102 15.12 -4.53 -1.67
CA LEU A 102 13.98 -4.38 -2.59
C LEU A 102 14.42 -4.39 -4.06
N ASN A 103 15.47 -3.65 -4.41
CA ASN A 103 15.99 -3.58 -5.78
C ASN A 103 16.66 -4.89 -6.22
N LYS A 104 16.99 -5.80 -5.29
CA LYS A 104 17.45 -7.18 -5.59
C LYS A 104 16.30 -8.19 -5.69
N ILE A 105 15.06 -7.83 -5.32
CA ILE A 105 13.91 -8.75 -5.47
C ILE A 105 13.58 -8.84 -6.97
N PRO A 106 13.34 -10.06 -7.51
CA PRO A 106 13.03 -10.25 -8.93
C PRO A 106 11.84 -9.39 -9.41
N THR A 107 10.84 -9.12 -8.57
CA THR A 107 9.72 -8.22 -8.94
C THR A 107 10.16 -6.79 -9.25
N ALA A 108 11.20 -6.27 -8.58
CA ALA A 108 11.76 -4.95 -8.88
C ALA A 108 12.62 -4.96 -10.15
N GLN A 109 13.22 -6.10 -10.49
CA GLN A 109 13.98 -6.27 -11.73
C GLN A 109 13.09 -6.47 -12.96
N TYR A 110 11.96 -7.17 -12.81
CA TYR A 110 11.02 -7.40 -13.92
C TYR A 110 10.10 -6.19 -14.19
N LEU A 111 9.70 -5.43 -13.15
CA LEU A 111 8.87 -4.23 -13.29
C LEU A 111 9.55 -2.98 -12.65
N PRO A 112 10.68 -2.52 -13.21
CA PRO A 112 11.42 -1.39 -12.65
C PRO A 112 10.59 -0.10 -12.68
N TRP A 113 9.68 0.08 -13.64
CA TRP A 113 8.83 1.29 -13.74
C TRP A 113 7.87 1.49 -12.55
N LEU A 114 7.65 0.43 -11.76
CA LEU A 114 6.63 0.37 -10.70
C LEU A 114 7.27 0.17 -9.32
N PHE A 115 8.39 -0.57 -9.30
CA PHE A 115 8.99 -1.11 -8.07
C PHE A 115 10.47 -0.73 -7.88
N LYS A 116 11.09 0.01 -8.80
CA LYS A 116 12.43 0.53 -8.58
C LYS A 116 12.36 1.75 -7.66
N SER A 117 13.25 1.76 -6.66
CA SER A 117 13.40 2.90 -5.74
C SER A 117 14.75 3.57 -6.00
N ASP A 118 14.69 4.86 -6.35
CA ASP A 118 15.85 5.68 -6.70
C ASP A 118 15.99 6.92 -5.78
N GLY A 119 15.01 7.21 -4.91
CA GLY A 119 15.03 8.32 -3.96
C GLY A 119 15.33 7.92 -2.51
N LEU A 120 15.88 8.85 -1.72
CA LEU A 120 16.12 8.66 -0.29
C LEU A 120 14.81 8.80 0.52
N CYS A 121 14.71 8.11 1.65
CA CYS A 121 13.52 8.19 2.50
C CYS A 121 13.27 9.58 3.13
N GLU A 122 14.28 10.45 3.16
CA GLU A 122 14.16 11.83 3.64
C GLU A 122 13.62 12.82 2.61
N ASP A 123 13.64 12.48 1.32
CA ASP A 123 13.23 13.39 0.24
C ASP A 123 11.71 13.34 -0.02
N GLY A 124 10.99 12.41 0.62
CA GLY A 124 9.54 12.21 0.45
C GLY A 124 8.63 13.26 1.11
N ARG A 125 9.11 14.51 1.30
CA ARG A 125 8.38 15.63 1.96
C ARG A 125 7.47 16.42 1.01
N GLU A 126 7.39 15.99 -0.24
CA GLU A 126 6.50 16.52 -1.27
C GLU A 126 5.05 16.58 -0.75
N VAL A 127 4.50 17.79 -0.68
CA VAL A 127 3.14 18.06 -0.19
C VAL A 127 2.17 18.18 -1.36
N VAL A 128 1.23 17.24 -1.42
CA VAL A 128 0.14 17.22 -2.39
C VAL A 128 -1.13 17.61 -1.65
N LEU A 129 -1.75 18.74 -2.04
CA LEU A 129 -2.98 19.25 -1.41
C LEU A 129 -2.84 19.46 0.12
N GLY A 130 -1.67 19.93 0.57
CA GLY A 130 -1.40 20.22 1.99
C GLY A 130 -1.05 19.02 2.87
N LEU A 131 -1.08 17.79 2.32
CA LEU A 131 -0.64 16.57 2.99
C LEU A 131 0.55 15.95 2.25
N MET A 132 1.45 15.33 2.99
CA MET A 132 2.58 14.61 2.41
C MET A 132 2.08 13.34 1.71
N ILE A 133 2.69 12.96 0.59
CA ILE A 133 2.42 11.69 -0.11
C ILE A 133 2.37 10.47 0.84
N PRO A 134 3.31 10.29 1.80
CA PRO A 134 3.21 9.21 2.79
C PRO A 134 1.97 9.28 3.69
N GLN A 135 1.45 10.48 4.01
CA GLN A 135 0.23 10.64 4.79
C GLN A 135 -1.01 10.21 3.98
N TRP A 136 -1.08 10.56 2.70
CA TRP A 136 -2.13 10.09 1.80
C TRP A 136 -2.17 8.57 1.69
N SER A 137 -1.02 7.94 1.51
CA SER A 137 -0.91 6.48 1.49
C SER A 137 -1.30 5.84 2.82
N ALA A 138 -0.92 6.45 3.95
CA ALA A 138 -1.33 6.00 5.29
C ALA A 138 -2.85 6.04 5.46
N LEU A 139 -3.50 7.14 5.05
CA LEU A 139 -4.95 7.28 5.09
C LEU A 139 -5.65 6.25 4.20
N GLY A 140 -5.14 6.02 2.99
CA GLY A 140 -5.67 5.00 2.08
C GLY A 140 -5.58 3.59 2.68
N LEU A 141 -4.41 3.21 3.23
CA LEU A 141 -4.21 1.92 3.89
C LEU A 141 -5.07 1.77 5.14
N ALA A 142 -5.21 2.82 5.94
CA ALA A 142 -6.08 2.82 7.12
C ALA A 142 -7.55 2.63 6.74
N MET A 143 -8.01 3.31 5.67
CA MET A 143 -9.38 3.16 5.16
C MET A 143 -9.63 1.73 4.64
N VAL A 144 -8.69 1.18 3.87
CA VAL A 144 -8.77 -0.20 3.38
C VAL A 144 -8.80 -1.19 4.55
N ALA A 145 -7.91 -1.03 5.54
CA ALA A 145 -7.89 -1.88 6.73
C ALA A 145 -9.20 -1.81 7.52
N ALA A 146 -9.76 -0.61 7.73
CA ALA A 146 -11.03 -0.42 8.42
C ALA A 146 -12.20 -1.08 7.68
N LEU A 147 -12.27 -0.94 6.35
CA LEU A 147 -13.29 -1.58 5.52
C LEU A 147 -13.18 -3.10 5.55
N LEU A 148 -11.95 -3.65 5.51
CA LEU A 148 -11.71 -5.09 5.62
C LEU A 148 -12.05 -5.65 6.99
N LEU A 149 -11.72 -4.92 8.06
CA LEU A 149 -12.11 -5.27 9.42
C LEU A 149 -13.63 -5.29 9.57
N TRP A 150 -14.32 -4.28 9.03
CA TRP A 150 -15.78 -4.21 9.02
C TRP A 150 -16.43 -5.35 8.24
N VAL A 151 -15.87 -5.70 7.09
CA VAL A 151 -16.27 -6.88 6.29
C VAL A 151 -16.10 -8.17 7.10
N LEU A 152 -15.00 -8.31 7.85
CA LEU A 152 -14.72 -9.48 8.67
C LEU A 152 -15.67 -9.58 9.87
N LEU A 153 -15.91 -8.46 10.56
CA LEU A 153 -16.80 -8.37 11.73
C LEU A 153 -18.29 -8.57 11.37
N ARG A 154 -18.74 -8.06 10.21
CA ARG A 154 -20.09 -8.32 9.70
C ARG A 154 -20.30 -9.77 9.28
N ARG A 155 -19.23 -10.48 8.91
CA ARG A 155 -19.26 -11.92 8.65
C ARG A 155 -19.06 -12.69 9.96
N ARG A 156 -20.00 -12.52 10.90
CA ARG A 156 -19.99 -13.29 12.16
C ARG A 156 -19.73 -14.78 11.87
N PRO A 157 -18.84 -15.45 12.61
CA PRO A 157 -18.82 -16.90 12.61
C PRO A 157 -20.20 -17.37 13.09
N ALA A 158 -20.87 -18.15 12.25
CA ALA A 158 -21.93 -19.03 12.75
C ALA A 158 -21.28 -20.06 13.67
#